data_AF-X1T544-F1
#
_entry.id   AF-X1T544-F1
#
_cell.length_a   1.000
_cell.length_b   1.000
_cell.length_c   1.000
_cell.angle_alpha   90.00
_cell.angle_beta   90.00
_cell.angle_gamma   90.00
#
_symmetry.space_group_name_H-M   'P 1'
#
loop_
_entity.id
_entity.type
_entity.pdbx_description
1 polymer ?
#
loop_
_entity_poly.entity_id
_entity_poly.type
_entity_poly.pdbx_seq_one_letter_code
_entity_poly.pdbx_strand_id
1 'polypeptide(L)'
;MLWAEEELGIGNGENKWDVAWKKLIEILADKNIKLRKSEEKVVKTMMKANVGRINQQTYDVMLKKKLIKDKKIVQQSLLDSR
;
A
#
# COMPACT_ATOMS: atom_id res chain seq x y z
N MET A 1 5.76 -5.45 1.96
CA MET A 1 4.52 -4.95 1.37
C MET A 1 4.84 -3.52 0.99
N LEU A 2 4.66 -3.12 -0.28
CA LEU A 2 5.14 -1.81 -0.77
C LEU A 2 4.60 -0.65 0.07
N TRP A 3 3.34 -0.74 0.49
CA TRP A 3 2.72 0.23 1.39
C TRP A 3 3.49 0.45 2.71
N ALA A 4 4.02 -0.62 3.34
CA ALA A 4 4.75 -0.50 4.62
C ALA A 4 6.15 0.10 4.44
N GLU A 5 6.75 -0.10 3.26
CA GLU A 5 8.03 0.51 2.90
C GLU A 5 7.84 2.01 2.64
N GLU A 6 6.78 2.40 1.93
CA GLU A 6 6.48 3.79 1.58
C GLU A 6 5.96 4.63 2.77
N GLU A 7 5.01 4.12 3.56
CA GLU A 7 4.37 4.91 4.62
C GLU A 7 5.19 4.98 5.92
N LEU A 8 5.99 3.95 6.19
CA LEU A 8 6.65 3.79 7.49
C LEU A 8 8.17 3.69 7.38
N GLY A 9 8.74 3.70 6.17
CA GLY A 9 10.18 3.57 5.94
C GLY A 9 10.76 2.23 6.40
N ILE A 10 9.93 1.20 6.58
CA ILE A 10 10.34 -0.09 7.14
C ILE A 10 10.91 -0.95 6.02
N GLY A 11 12.22 -1.23 6.11
CA GLY A 11 12.98 -2.01 5.12
C GLY A 11 12.59 -3.49 4.98
N ASN A 12 13.43 -4.24 4.25
CA ASN A 12 13.18 -5.63 3.84
C ASN A 12 13.06 -6.64 5.00
N GLY A 13 12.28 -7.72 4.79
CA GLY A 13 12.17 -8.86 5.71
C GLY A 13 10.78 -9.13 6.31
N GLU A 14 10.76 -9.75 7.50
CA GLU A 14 9.52 -10.15 8.21
C GLU A 14 8.82 -8.99 8.92
N ASN A 15 9.56 -7.96 9.34
CA ASN A 15 9.04 -6.82 10.09
C ASN A 15 7.89 -6.08 9.37
N LYS A 16 7.97 -5.96 8.04
CA LYS A 16 6.92 -5.36 7.21
C LYS A 16 5.60 -6.15 7.22
N TRP A 17 5.65 -7.46 7.49
CA TRP A 17 4.46 -8.29 7.65
C TRP A 17 3.80 -8.10 9.00
N ASP A 18 4.58 -8.00 10.07
CA ASP A 18 4.04 -7.78 11.41
C ASP A 18 3.36 -6.42 11.53
N VAL A 19 3.93 -5.40 10.89
CA VAL A 19 3.37 -4.05 10.88
C VAL A 19 2.09 -3.99 10.05
N ALA A 20 2.08 -4.59 8.85
CA ALA A 20 0.86 -4.70 8.05
C ALA A 20 -0.23 -5.49 8.78
N TRP A 21 0.15 -6.54 9.50
CA TRP A 21 -0.77 -7.33 10.32
C TRP A 21 -1.37 -6.50 11.47
N LYS A 22 -0.55 -5.77 12.23
CA LYS A 22 -1.03 -4.86 13.28
C LYS A 22 -2.00 -3.83 12.72
N LYS A 23 -1.69 -3.23 11.57
CA LYS A 23 -2.57 -2.23 10.95
C LYS A 23 -3.91 -2.82 10.50
N LEU A 24 -3.90 -4.04 9.97
CA LEU A 24 -5.14 -4.73 9.64
C LEU A 24 -6.00 -4.96 10.90
N ILE A 25 -5.39 -5.41 12.00
CA ILE A 25 -6.10 -5.62 13.26
C ILE A 25 -6.70 -4.30 13.79
N GLU A 26 -5.97 -3.18 13.70
CA GLU A 26 -6.50 -1.86 14.04
C GLU A 26 -7.76 -1.53 13.21
N ILE A 27 -7.70 -1.68 11.88
CA ILE A 27 -8.84 -1.40 10.99
C ILE A 27 -10.04 -2.31 11.29
N LEU A 28 -9.78 -3.57 11.62
CA LEU A 28 -10.84 -4.52 12.00
C LEU A 28 -11.46 -4.15 13.35
N ALA A 29 -10.64 -3.75 14.33
CA ALA A 29 -11.09 -3.32 15.64
C ALA A 29 -11.94 -2.03 15.56
N ASP A 30 -11.55 -1.06 14.73
CA ASP A 30 -12.33 0.15 14.47
C ASP A 30 -13.72 -0.16 13.90
N LYS A 31 -13.84 -1.28 13.18
CA LYS A 31 -15.10 -1.80 12.64
C LYS A 31 -15.83 -2.74 13.60
N ASN A 32 -15.36 -2.88 14.83
CA ASN A 32 -15.85 -3.81 15.85
C ASN A 32 -15.81 -5.29 15.41
N ILE A 33 -14.87 -5.64 14.53
CA ILE A 33 -14.63 -7.01 14.07
C ILE A 33 -13.47 -7.60 14.87
N LYS A 34 -13.71 -8.74 15.51
CA LYS A 34 -12.67 -9.51 16.20
C LYS A 34 -12.47 -10.85 15.49
N LEU A 35 -11.22 -11.14 15.15
CA LEU A 35 -10.84 -12.44 14.60
C LEU A 35 -10.61 -13.44 15.72
N ARG A 36 -11.10 -14.66 15.55
CA ARG A 36 -10.68 -15.83 16.34
C ARG A 36 -9.30 -16.29 15.88
N LYS A 37 -8.55 -16.99 16.74
CA LYS A 37 -7.22 -17.53 16.40
C LYS A 37 -7.20 -18.38 15.11
N SER A 38 -8.26 -19.14 14.85
CA SER A 38 -8.40 -19.92 13.61
C SER A 38 -8.55 -19.03 12.37
N GLU A 39 -9.25 -17.90 12.49
CA GLU A 39 -9.46 -16.93 11.40
C GLU A 39 -8.20 -16.11 11.14
N GLU A 40 -7.45 -15.75 12.18
CA GLU A 40 -6.18 -15.02 12.02
C GLU A 40 -5.22 -15.73 11.08
N LYS A 41 -5.08 -17.05 11.20
CA LYS A 41 -4.20 -17.86 10.33
C LYS A 41 -4.65 -17.79 8.87
N VAL A 42 -5.96 -17.88 8.63
CA VAL A 42 -6.54 -17.80 7.29
C VAL A 42 -6.30 -16.40 6.69
N VAL A 43 -6.59 -15.35 7.45
CA VAL A 43 -6.41 -13.96 6.99
C VAL A 43 -4.94 -13.65 6.72
N LYS A 44 -4.00 -14.05 7.59
CA LYS A 44 -2.55 -13.91 7.34
C LYS A 44 -2.12 -14.60 6.05
N THR A 45 -2.66 -15.79 5.78
CA THR A 45 -2.35 -16.53 4.54
C THR A 45 -2.89 -15.79 3.31
N MET A 46 -4.13 -15.32 3.38
CA MET A 46 -4.75 -14.52 2.30
C MET A 46 -4.01 -13.21 2.05
N MET A 47 -3.56 -12.51 3.09
CA MET A 47 -2.76 -11.30 2.95
C MET A 47 -1.46 -11.57 2.19
N LYS A 48 -0.72 -12.62 2.59
CA LYS A 48 0.54 -12.99 1.94
C LYS A 48 0.31 -13.38 0.47
N ALA A 49 -0.72 -14.15 0.18
CA ALA A 49 -1.06 -14.57 -1.18
C ALA A 49 -1.44 -13.39 -2.10
N ASN A 50 -2.09 -12.36 -1.56
CA ASN A 50 -2.54 -11.20 -2.35
C ASN A 50 -1.50 -10.09 -2.50
N VAL A 51 -0.37 -10.15 -1.79
CA VAL A 51 0.58 -9.03 -1.72
C VAL A 51 1.15 -8.64 -3.09
N GLY A 52 1.44 -9.62 -3.95
CA GLY A 52 2.03 -9.36 -5.27
C GLY A 52 1.09 -8.53 -6.12
N ARG A 53 -0.18 -8.94 -6.18
CA ARG A 53 -1.24 -8.23 -6.89
C ARG A 53 -1.47 -6.82 -6.33
N ILE A 54 -1.56 -6.68 -5.00
CA ILE A 54 -1.78 -5.37 -4.36
C ILE A 54 -0.60 -4.43 -4.59
N ASN A 55 0.63 -4.94 -4.48
CA ASN A 55 1.85 -4.19 -4.76
C ASN A 55 1.85 -3.68 -6.20
N GLN A 56 1.53 -4.53 -7.17
CA GLN A 56 1.47 -4.13 -8.58
C GLN A 56 0.43 -3.05 -8.82
N GLN A 57 -0.79 -3.20 -8.28
CA GLN A 57 -1.84 -2.18 -8.38
C GLN A 57 -1.40 -0.85 -7.78
N THR A 58 -0.70 -0.89 -6.64
CA THR A 58 -0.17 0.30 -5.98
C THR A 58 0.87 0.99 -6.88
N TYR A 59 1.81 0.22 -7.43
CA TYR A 59 2.81 0.71 -8.36
C TYR A 59 2.19 1.35 -9.61
N ASP A 60 1.22 0.69 -10.23
CA ASP A 60 0.53 1.20 -11.43
C ASP A 60 -0.17 2.54 -11.15
N VAL A 61 -0.82 2.67 -9.99
CA VAL A 61 -1.45 3.93 -9.58
C VAL A 61 -0.41 5.03 -9.35
N MET A 62 0.70 4.73 -8.68
CA MET A 62 1.79 5.68 -8.47
C MET A 62 2.42 6.14 -9.79
N LEU A 63 2.68 5.22 -10.71
CA LEU A 63 3.20 5.52 -12.03
C LEU A 63 2.26 6.43 -12.81
N LYS A 64 0.96 6.13 -12.82
CA LYS A 64 -0.05 6.98 -13.44
C LYS A 64 -0.07 8.39 -12.84
N LYS A 65 -0.03 8.52 -11.51
CA LYS A 65 0.03 9.83 -10.82
C LYS A 65 1.28 10.62 -11.22
N LYS A 66 2.44 9.97 -11.29
CA LYS A 66 3.69 10.60 -11.72
C LYS A 66 3.60 11.11 -13.16
N LEU A 67 3.12 10.28 -14.09
CA LEU A 67 2.93 10.67 -15.49
C LEU A 67 1.97 11.87 -15.64
N ILE A 68 0.91 11.93 -14.85
CA ILE A 68 -0.02 13.09 -14.85
C ILE A 68 0.67 14.34 -14.33
N LYS A 69 1.43 14.23 -13.23
CA LYS A 69 2.19 15.36 -12.65
C LYS A 69 3.22 15.89 -13.65
N ASP A 70 3.98 15.02 -14.28
CA ASP A 70 5.02 15.38 -15.25
C ASP A 70 4.39 16.08 -16.48
N LYS A 71 3.27 15.56 -17.00
CA LYS A 71 2.53 16.23 -18.09
C LYS A 71 2.04 17.62 -17.70
N LYS A 72 1.54 17.79 -16.47
CA LYS A 72 1.07 19.09 -15.97
C LYS A 72 2.22 20.11 -15.87
N ILE A 73 3.40 19.68 -15.40
CA ILE A 73 4.60 20.52 -15.34
C ILE A 73 5.00 20.99 -16.74
N VAL A 74 5.05 20.06 -17.72
CA VAL A 74 5.38 20.40 -19.11
C VAL A 74 4.38 21.39 -19.69
N GLN A 75 3.06 21.17 -19.52
CA GLN A 75 2.05 22.11 -20.01
C GLN A 75 2.17 23.51 -19.38
N GLN A 76 2.43 23.58 -18.07
CA GLN A 76 2.61 24.86 -17.38
C GLN A 76 3.83 25.62 -17.91
N SER A 77 4.97 24.94 -18.08
CA SER A 77 6.16 25.57 -18.66
C SER A 77 5.95 26.12 -20.07
N LEU A 78 5.13 25.46 -20.90
CA LEU A 78 4.79 25.95 -22.23
C LEU A 78 3.86 27.17 -22.22
N LEU A 79 3.02 27.31 -21.19
CA LEU A 79 2.13 28.46 -21.01
C LEU A 79 2.88 29.67 -20.43
N ASP A 80 3.82 29.45 -19.51
CA ASP A 80 4.61 30.50 -18.85
C ASP A 80 5.74 31.06 -19.76
N SER A 81 6.05 30.37 -20.86
CA SER A 81 7.06 30.79 -21.85
C SER A 81 6.52 31.69 -22.97
N ARG A 82 5.27 32.17 -22.87
CA ARG A 82 4.60 33.09 -23.80
C ARG A 82 4.38 34.44 -23.16
#